data_AF-A0A3G9HRV6-F1
#
_entry.id   AF-A0A3G9HRV6-F1
#
_cell.length_a   1.000
_cell.length_b   1.000
_cell.length_c   1.000
_cell.angle_alpha   90.00
_cell.angle_beta   90.00
_cell.angle_gamma   90.00
#
_symmetry.space_group_name_H-M   'P 1'
#
loop_
_entity.id
_entity.type
_entity.pdbx_description
1 polymer ?
#
loop_
_entity_poly.entity_id
_entity_poly.type
_entity_poly.pdbx_seq_one_letter_code
_entity_poly.pdbx_strand_id
1 'polypeptide(L)'
;MWARYNTPRATPVATIPAAAHRPYEIDDASQLGQHGDDNSWRELRRDFDTAVADKSKVEARRLEASSHSLQVQNQLLHHENDRLNRSLSTGPKHKKYNNNLDLQKCKKHYGGAVFWSPRKLREARHRESVRRDEARQPKLQKARDKDLKAAVKIYKRRVQQAAKVARQKGKTERDREQKQRAEEQAAQRVLKKEQREAATTEKACDRANKRSRWSACGVLPSPRFRPTISSL
;
A
#
# COMPACT_ATOMS: atom_id res chain seq x y z
N MET A 1 -61.44 67.26 -9.07
CA MET A 1 -61.68 67.50 -7.62
C MET A 1 -60.56 66.85 -6.84
N TRP A 2 -59.71 67.64 -6.18
CA TRP A 2 -58.54 67.16 -5.44
C TRP A 2 -58.97 66.71 -4.03
N ALA A 3 -58.69 65.46 -3.68
CA ALA A 3 -59.00 64.91 -2.36
C ALA A 3 -57.92 65.31 -1.34
N ARG A 4 -58.40 65.74 -0.17
CA ARG A 4 -57.68 66.36 0.93
C ARG A 4 -56.74 65.39 1.65
N TYR A 5 -55.59 65.90 2.06
CA TYR A 5 -54.59 65.26 2.90
C TYR A 5 -55.15 64.83 4.27
N ASN A 6 -54.79 63.63 4.71
CA ASN A 6 -55.04 63.12 6.06
C ASN A 6 -53.67 62.96 6.75
N THR A 7 -53.38 63.78 7.75
CA THR A 7 -52.16 63.74 8.56
C THR A 7 -52.35 62.82 9.77
N PRO A 8 -51.48 61.83 10.04
CA PRO A 8 -51.55 61.05 11.27
C PRO A 8 -50.92 61.79 12.47
N ARG A 9 -51.61 61.68 13.59
CA ARG A 9 -51.36 62.27 14.91
C ARG A 9 -50.15 61.61 15.60
N ALA A 10 -49.18 62.41 16.04
CA ALA A 10 -48.02 61.93 16.80
C ALA A 10 -48.42 61.49 18.22
N THR A 11 -47.97 60.30 18.64
CA THR A 11 -48.06 59.80 20.02
C THR A 11 -46.76 60.14 20.78
N PRO A 12 -46.83 60.51 22.08
CA PRO A 12 -45.63 60.84 22.84
C PRO A 12 -44.82 59.59 23.23
N VAL A 13 -43.49 59.71 23.10
CA VAL A 13 -42.48 58.72 23.48
C VAL A 13 -42.43 58.58 25.01
N ALA A 14 -42.54 57.35 25.51
CA ALA A 14 -42.37 57.04 26.93
C ALA A 14 -40.87 57.06 27.30
N THR A 15 -40.52 57.90 28.27
CA THR A 15 -39.18 57.98 28.86
C THR A 15 -38.96 56.80 29.80
N ILE A 16 -37.96 55.96 29.52
CA ILE A 16 -37.51 54.86 30.39
C ILE A 16 -36.64 55.47 31.51
N PRO A 17 -36.89 55.15 32.80
CA PRO A 17 -36.06 55.66 33.89
C PRO A 17 -34.67 55.03 33.87
N ALA A 18 -33.64 55.88 34.02
CA ALA A 18 -32.24 55.49 34.10
C ALA A 18 -32.00 54.61 35.34
N ALA A 19 -31.59 53.36 35.12
CA ALA A 19 -31.13 52.48 36.17
C ALA A 19 -29.80 53.00 36.73
N ALA A 20 -29.74 53.18 38.05
CA ALA A 20 -28.53 53.55 38.77
C ALA A 20 -27.43 52.50 38.54
N HIS A 21 -26.26 52.96 38.07
CA HIS A 21 -25.07 52.12 37.92
C HIS A 21 -24.60 51.62 39.29
N ARG A 22 -24.76 50.31 39.52
CA ARG A 22 -23.93 49.55 40.47
C ARG A 22 -22.55 49.38 39.82
N PRO A 23 -21.44 49.83 40.43
CA PRO A 23 -20.13 49.41 39.98
C PRO A 23 -19.91 47.99 40.49
N TYR A 24 -20.08 47.00 39.62
CA TYR A 24 -19.60 45.66 39.87
C TYR A 24 -18.61 45.30 38.76
N GLU A 25 -17.40 44.94 39.20
CA GLU A 25 -16.29 44.28 38.52
C GLU A 25 -16.61 43.68 37.14
N ILE A 26 -16.37 44.44 36.07
CA ILE A 26 -16.44 43.97 34.66
C ILE A 26 -15.07 44.02 33.97
N ASP A 27 -14.05 44.56 34.64
CA ASP A 27 -12.78 44.90 33.98
C ASP A 27 -11.87 43.68 33.71
N ASP A 28 -12.03 42.56 34.42
CA ASP A 28 -11.18 41.37 34.22
C ASP A 28 -11.73 40.37 33.18
N ALA A 29 -13.03 40.39 32.89
CA ALA A 29 -13.65 39.44 31.94
C ALA A 29 -13.44 39.83 30.47
N SER A 30 -13.11 41.10 30.21
CA SER A 30 -13.03 41.67 28.86
C SER A 30 -11.69 41.43 28.16
N GLN A 31 -10.68 40.90 28.87
CA GLN A 31 -9.34 40.60 28.33
C GLN A 31 -9.15 39.15 27.84
N LEU A 32 -10.21 38.34 27.73
CA LEU A 32 -10.15 36.98 27.16
C LEU A 32 -10.10 37.00 25.61
N GLY A 33 -9.34 37.93 25.03
CA GLY A 33 -9.13 38.04 23.59
C GLY A 33 -8.16 36.97 23.09
N GLN A 34 -8.65 36.12 22.19
CA GLN A 34 -7.86 35.15 21.40
C GLN A 34 -6.86 34.28 22.18
N HIS A 35 -7.35 33.46 23.11
CA HIS A 35 -6.55 32.34 23.64
C HIS A 35 -6.59 31.14 22.66
N GLY A 36 -5.72 31.16 21.66
CA GLY A 36 -5.55 30.07 20.69
C GLY A 36 -4.09 29.60 20.49
N ASP A 37 -3.13 30.36 21.04
CA ASP A 37 -1.71 30.11 20.83
C ASP A 37 -1.08 29.33 22.00
N ASP A 38 0.08 28.70 21.77
CA ASP A 38 0.77 27.87 22.78
C ASP A 38 1.12 28.63 24.07
N ASN A 39 1.30 29.95 23.99
CA ASN A 39 1.60 30.82 25.14
C ASN A 39 0.37 31.08 26.01
N SER A 40 -0.79 31.27 25.37
CA SER A 40 -2.09 31.44 26.00
C SER A 40 -2.46 30.24 26.88
N TRP A 41 -2.10 29.02 26.47
CA TRP A 41 -2.34 27.84 27.30
C TRP A 41 -1.45 27.76 28.55
N ARG A 42 -0.20 28.26 28.48
CA ARG A 42 0.69 28.29 29.66
C ARG A 42 0.20 29.26 30.72
N GLU A 43 -0.42 30.35 30.31
CA GLU A 43 -1.07 31.32 31.19
C GLU A 43 -2.30 30.70 31.85
N LEU A 44 -3.21 30.11 31.07
CA LEU A 44 -4.36 29.39 31.61
C LEU A 44 -3.97 28.24 32.54
N ARG A 45 -2.84 27.58 32.25
CA ARG A 45 -2.31 26.52 33.12
C ARG A 45 -1.78 27.08 34.44
N ARG A 46 -1.09 28.23 34.42
CA ARG A 46 -0.67 28.92 35.63
C ARG A 46 -1.88 29.34 36.47
N ASP A 47 -2.93 29.87 35.83
CA ASP A 47 -4.17 30.27 36.51
C ASP A 47 -4.92 29.07 37.09
N PHE A 48 -4.94 27.94 36.38
CA PHE A 48 -5.45 26.68 36.91
C PHE A 48 -4.63 26.19 38.11
N ASP A 49 -3.30 26.29 38.02
CA ASP A 49 -2.38 25.86 39.08
C ASP A 49 -2.42 26.75 40.33
N THR A 50 -2.81 28.03 40.20
CA THR A 50 -3.02 28.96 41.33
C THR A 50 -4.42 28.84 41.93
N ALA A 51 -5.45 28.61 41.11
CA ALA A 51 -6.84 28.50 41.58
C ALA A 51 -7.15 27.14 42.23
N VAL A 52 -6.51 26.06 41.78
CA VAL A 52 -6.76 24.70 42.28
C VAL A 52 -5.70 24.31 43.30
N ALA A 53 -6.02 24.48 44.58
CA ALA A 53 -5.14 24.07 45.69
C ALA A 53 -4.86 22.56 45.72
N ASP A 54 -5.90 21.72 45.51
CA ASP A 54 -5.79 20.25 45.56
C ASP A 54 -5.88 19.60 44.17
N LYS A 55 -4.72 19.50 43.52
CA LYS A 55 -4.57 18.92 42.16
C LYS A 55 -4.76 17.40 42.12
N SER A 56 -4.70 16.75 43.29
CA SER A 56 -4.89 15.31 43.44
C SER A 56 -6.38 14.92 43.44
N LYS A 57 -7.29 15.87 43.62
CA LYS A 57 -8.73 15.63 43.59
C LYS A 57 -9.15 15.15 42.20
N VAL A 58 -10.05 14.17 42.16
CA VAL A 58 -10.51 13.55 40.91
C VAL A 58 -11.08 14.59 39.93
N GLU A 59 -11.80 15.59 40.43
CA GLU A 59 -12.35 16.68 39.61
C GLU A 59 -11.26 17.58 39.00
N ALA A 60 -10.19 17.86 39.75
CA ALA A 60 -9.05 18.64 39.26
C ALA A 60 -8.35 17.91 38.11
N ARG A 61 -8.12 16.59 38.26
CA ARG A 61 -7.54 15.76 37.21
C ARG A 61 -8.43 15.63 35.98
N ARG A 62 -9.75 15.54 36.17
CA ARG A 62 -10.72 15.50 35.07
C ARG A 62 -10.72 16.81 34.28
N LEU A 63 -10.67 17.94 34.99
CA LEU A 63 -10.60 19.26 34.37
C LEU A 63 -9.27 19.44 33.63
N GLU A 64 -8.15 19.03 34.23
CA GLU A 64 -6.83 19.04 33.60
C GLU A 64 -6.81 18.24 32.28
N ALA A 65 -7.31 17.00 32.32
CA ALA A 65 -7.38 16.14 31.14
C ALA A 65 -8.29 16.71 30.05
N SER A 66 -9.43 17.30 30.44
CA SER A 66 -10.37 17.92 29.50
C SER A 66 -9.75 19.14 28.82
N SER A 67 -9.09 20.01 29.60
CA SER A 67 -8.46 21.21 29.06
C SER A 67 -7.27 20.86 28.16
N HIS A 68 -6.47 19.85 28.50
CA HIS A 68 -5.42 19.35 27.61
C HIS A 68 -6.00 18.74 26.31
N SER A 69 -7.10 18.00 26.39
CA SER A 69 -7.77 17.46 25.20
C SER A 69 -8.26 18.58 24.27
N LEU A 70 -8.87 19.63 24.83
CA LEU A 70 -9.32 20.79 24.07
C LEU A 70 -8.16 21.57 23.44
N GLN A 71 -7.02 21.69 24.15
CA GLN A 71 -5.81 22.28 23.61
C GLN A 71 -5.33 21.54 22.35
N VAL A 72 -5.19 20.22 22.45
CA VAL A 72 -4.74 19.38 21.33
C VAL A 72 -5.69 19.49 20.14
N GLN A 73 -7.01 19.54 20.39
CA GLN A 73 -8.01 19.72 19.34
C GLN A 73 -7.90 21.10 18.66
N ASN A 74 -7.75 22.18 19.44
CA ASN A 74 -7.59 23.53 18.88
C ASN A 74 -6.31 23.65 18.05
N GLN A 75 -5.18 23.13 18.54
CA GLN A 75 -3.93 23.12 17.77
C GLN A 75 -4.08 22.37 16.44
N LEU A 76 -4.75 21.21 16.46
CA LEU A 76 -5.04 20.45 15.25
C LEU A 76 -5.88 21.27 14.26
N LEU A 77 -6.95 21.91 14.74
CA LEU A 77 -7.80 22.78 13.92
C LEU A 77 -7.04 23.98 13.35
N HIS A 78 -6.15 24.61 14.13
CA HIS A 78 -5.29 25.70 13.65
C HIS A 78 -4.36 25.21 12.54
N HIS A 79 -3.72 24.06 12.71
CA HIS A 79 -2.88 23.47 11.67
C HIS A 79 -3.67 23.08 10.42
N GLU A 80 -4.89 22.58 10.56
CA GLU A 80 -5.77 22.30 9.43
C GLU A 80 -6.18 23.58 8.70
N ASN A 81 -6.61 24.61 9.42
CA ASN A 81 -6.93 25.92 8.86
C ASN A 81 -5.72 26.54 8.14
N ASP A 82 -4.54 26.45 8.73
CA ASP A 82 -3.30 26.90 8.10
C ASP A 82 -2.97 26.10 6.84
N ARG A 83 -3.13 24.78 6.86
CA ARG A 83 -2.93 23.92 5.68
C ARG A 83 -3.91 24.26 4.57
N LEU A 84 -5.19 24.47 4.91
CA LEU A 84 -6.23 24.87 3.96
C LEU A 84 -5.93 26.25 3.38
N ASN A 85 -5.62 27.23 4.23
CA ASN A 85 -5.26 28.58 3.80
C ASN A 85 -3.99 28.60 2.94
N ARG A 86 -2.98 27.79 3.28
CA ARG A 86 -1.80 27.60 2.44
C ARG A 86 -2.19 26.94 1.13
N SER A 87 -3.01 25.90 1.11
CA SER A 87 -3.48 25.25 -0.12
C SER A 87 -4.21 26.22 -1.05
N LEU A 88 -5.11 27.03 -0.48
CA LEU A 88 -5.84 28.09 -1.21
C LEU A 88 -4.90 29.19 -1.71
N SER A 89 -3.95 29.64 -0.89
CA SER A 89 -3.01 30.72 -1.21
C SER A 89 -1.89 30.31 -2.18
N THR A 90 -1.44 29.06 -2.08
CA THR A 90 -0.44 28.41 -2.96
C THR A 90 -1.06 27.83 -4.22
N GLY A 91 -2.40 27.82 -4.31
CA GLY A 91 -3.10 27.62 -5.57
C GLY A 91 -2.42 28.48 -6.63
N PRO A 92 -2.00 27.90 -7.77
CA PRO A 92 -1.18 28.63 -8.73
C PRO A 92 -1.96 29.87 -9.15
N LYS A 93 -1.45 31.06 -8.78
CA LYS A 93 -1.96 32.33 -9.28
C LYS A 93 -2.06 32.15 -10.79
N HIS A 94 -3.29 32.21 -11.33
CA HIS A 94 -3.52 31.93 -12.73
C HIS A 94 -2.60 32.85 -13.54
N LYS A 95 -1.53 32.29 -14.11
CA LYS A 95 -0.61 33.04 -14.96
C LYS A 95 -1.48 33.59 -16.08
N LYS A 96 -1.68 34.90 -16.13
CA LYS A 96 -2.34 35.57 -17.24
C LYS A 96 -1.43 35.41 -18.46
N TYR A 97 -1.52 34.24 -19.08
CA TYR A 97 -0.90 34.02 -20.37
C TYR A 97 -1.71 34.85 -21.35
N ASN A 98 -1.04 35.77 -22.05
CA ASN A 98 -1.61 36.49 -23.17
C ASN A 98 -1.80 35.48 -24.31
N ASN A 99 -2.81 34.62 -24.19
CA ASN A 99 -3.22 33.71 -25.24
C ASN A 99 -3.95 34.55 -26.29
N ASN A 100 -3.18 35.10 -27.21
CA ASN A 100 -3.72 35.81 -28.35
C ASN A 100 -4.48 34.80 -29.19
N LEU A 101 -5.80 34.97 -29.23
CA LEU A 101 -6.67 34.11 -30.00
C LEU A 101 -6.30 34.23 -31.49
N ASP A 102 -6.07 33.10 -32.16
CA ASP A 102 -5.68 33.07 -33.58
C ASP A 102 -6.88 33.46 -34.48
N LEU A 103 -7.05 34.77 -34.66
CA LEU A 103 -8.07 35.37 -35.51
C LEU A 103 -7.55 35.45 -36.94
N GLN A 104 -7.90 34.47 -37.77
CA GLN A 104 -7.52 34.46 -39.18
C GLN A 104 -8.21 35.58 -39.97
N LYS A 105 -7.40 36.40 -40.65
CA LYS A 105 -7.86 37.49 -41.50
C LYS A 105 -8.38 36.96 -42.84
N CYS A 106 -9.49 37.52 -43.34
CA CYS A 106 -9.97 37.23 -44.69
C CYS A 106 -9.00 37.81 -45.73
N LYS A 107 -8.67 37.03 -46.76
CA LYS A 107 -7.66 37.35 -47.79
C LYS A 107 -7.89 38.66 -48.57
N LYS A 108 -9.10 39.22 -48.54
CA LYS A 108 -9.52 40.38 -49.36
C LYS A 108 -9.38 41.75 -48.66
N HIS A 109 -8.74 41.84 -47.49
CA HIS A 109 -8.65 43.09 -46.73
C HIS A 109 -7.28 43.77 -46.88
N TYR A 110 -7.24 44.84 -47.68
CA TYR A 110 -6.05 45.62 -48.04
C TYR A 110 -6.01 46.94 -47.26
N GLY A 111 -5.37 46.93 -46.08
CA GLY A 111 -5.06 48.14 -45.27
C GLY A 111 -6.21 48.68 -44.40
N GLY A 112 -5.96 48.87 -43.09
CA GLY A 112 -6.91 49.45 -42.12
C GLY A 112 -7.09 48.63 -40.82
N ALA A 113 -7.72 49.23 -39.81
CA ALA A 113 -8.08 48.54 -38.56
C ALA A 113 -9.08 47.40 -38.84
N VAL A 114 -8.77 46.19 -38.37
CA VAL A 114 -9.61 45.00 -38.57
C VAL A 114 -10.60 44.88 -37.42
N PHE A 115 -11.87 45.20 -37.67
CA PHE A 115 -12.93 44.95 -36.71
C PHE A 115 -13.34 43.47 -36.73
N TRP A 116 -13.22 42.81 -35.58
CA TRP A 116 -13.58 41.40 -35.46
C TRP A 116 -15.03 41.24 -35.00
N SER A 117 -15.85 40.58 -35.82
CA SER A 117 -17.19 40.20 -35.39
C SER A 117 -17.15 39.19 -34.24
N PRO A 118 -18.13 39.20 -33.30
CA PRO A 118 -18.21 38.22 -32.22
C PRO A 118 -18.20 36.76 -32.70
N ARG A 119 -18.74 36.50 -33.90
CA ARG A 119 -18.70 35.19 -34.55
C ARG A 119 -17.26 34.70 -34.79
N LYS A 120 -16.35 35.57 -35.25
CA LYS A 120 -14.94 35.21 -35.49
C LYS A 120 -14.20 34.87 -34.20
N LEU A 121 -14.56 35.54 -33.10
CA LEU A 121 -14.04 35.22 -31.77
C LEU A 121 -14.48 33.82 -31.31
N ARG A 122 -15.75 33.44 -31.55
CA ARG A 122 -16.23 32.08 -31.24
C ARG A 122 -15.53 31.01 -32.08
N GLU A 123 -15.37 31.23 -33.39
CA GLU A 123 -14.68 30.31 -34.29
C GLU A 123 -13.23 30.07 -33.86
N ALA A 124 -12.50 31.10 -33.47
CA ALA A 124 -11.11 30.96 -33.04
C ALA A 124 -10.99 30.27 -31.67
N ARG A 125 -11.92 30.51 -30.72
CA ARG A 125 -12.01 29.74 -29.46
C ARG A 125 -12.26 28.25 -29.71
N HIS A 126 -13.17 27.93 -30.63
CA HIS A 126 -13.46 26.54 -31.01
C HIS A 126 -12.23 25.86 -31.62
N ARG A 127 -11.46 26.55 -32.46
CA ARG A 127 -10.20 25.99 -33.01
C ARG A 127 -9.17 25.74 -31.92
N GLU A 128 -9.03 26.65 -30.97
CA GLU A 128 -8.13 26.43 -29.84
C GLU A 128 -8.55 25.23 -28.98
N SER A 129 -9.85 25.05 -28.70
CA SER A 129 -10.30 23.89 -27.94
C SER A 129 -9.99 22.60 -28.69
N VAL A 130 -10.28 22.54 -29.99
CA VAL A 130 -9.93 21.40 -30.84
C VAL A 130 -8.42 21.13 -30.81
N ARG A 131 -7.57 22.15 -31.01
CA ARG A 131 -6.11 22.01 -30.95
C ARG A 131 -5.63 21.50 -29.59
N ARG A 132 -6.24 21.97 -28.49
CA ARG A 132 -5.90 21.50 -27.13
C ARG A 132 -6.28 20.04 -26.94
N ASP A 133 -7.44 19.63 -27.42
CA ASP A 133 -7.90 18.26 -27.30
C ASP A 133 -7.08 17.31 -28.19
N GLU A 134 -6.78 17.70 -29.43
CA GLU A 134 -5.83 17.01 -30.30
C GLU A 134 -4.44 16.89 -29.67
N ALA A 135 -3.94 17.93 -29.01
CA ALA A 135 -2.65 17.88 -28.30
C ALA A 135 -2.70 17.02 -27.02
N ARG A 136 -3.88 16.79 -26.45
CA ARG A 136 -4.08 15.90 -25.30
C ARG A 136 -4.13 14.43 -25.71
N GLN A 137 -4.70 14.11 -26.87
CA GLN A 137 -4.80 12.73 -27.41
C GLN A 137 -3.46 11.96 -27.41
N PRO A 138 -2.34 12.47 -27.97
CA PRO A 138 -1.08 11.73 -27.98
C PRO A 138 -0.49 11.59 -26.57
N LYS A 139 -0.78 12.51 -25.63
CA LYS A 139 -0.36 12.37 -24.23
C LYS A 139 -1.13 11.24 -23.55
N LEU A 140 -2.43 11.14 -23.80
CA LEU A 140 -3.27 10.04 -23.31
C LEU A 140 -2.85 8.70 -23.91
N GLN A 141 -2.55 8.64 -25.21
CA GLN A 141 -2.01 7.43 -25.85
C GLN A 141 -0.68 7.00 -25.23
N LYS A 142 0.27 7.94 -25.06
CA LYS A 142 1.54 7.64 -24.39
C LYS A 142 1.38 7.13 -22.96
N ALA A 143 0.38 7.62 -22.21
CA ALA A 143 0.06 7.12 -20.89
C ALA A 143 -0.43 5.65 -20.96
N ARG A 144 -1.41 5.37 -21.84
CA ARG A 144 -1.91 4.02 -22.08
C ARG A 144 -0.80 3.05 -22.50
N ASP A 145 0.10 3.48 -23.38
CA ASP A 145 1.24 2.66 -23.82
C ASP A 145 2.21 2.35 -22.68
N LYS A 146 2.42 3.29 -21.74
CA LYS A 146 3.24 3.06 -20.55
C LYS A 146 2.58 2.03 -19.63
N ASP A 147 1.28 2.12 -19.44
CA ASP A 147 0.52 1.20 -18.59
C ASP A 147 0.54 -0.22 -19.19
N LEU A 148 0.33 -0.35 -20.51
CA LEU A 148 0.45 -1.62 -21.23
C LEU A 148 1.86 -2.21 -21.10
N LYS A 149 2.91 -1.39 -21.28
CA LYS A 149 4.30 -1.84 -21.11
C LYS A 149 4.59 -2.29 -19.69
N ALA A 150 4.07 -1.60 -18.68
CA ALA A 150 4.20 -1.98 -17.28
C ALA A 150 3.49 -3.33 -17.01
N ALA A 151 2.27 -3.51 -17.51
CA ALA A 151 1.52 -4.75 -17.40
C ALA A 151 2.25 -5.93 -18.06
N VAL A 152 2.75 -5.75 -19.29
CA VAL A 152 3.54 -6.77 -20.00
C VAL A 152 4.80 -7.14 -19.22
N LYS A 153 5.48 -6.16 -18.62
CA LYS A 153 6.67 -6.40 -17.80
C LYS A 153 6.33 -7.23 -16.55
N ILE A 154 5.21 -6.93 -15.88
CA ILE A 154 4.73 -7.69 -14.72
C ILE A 154 4.40 -9.12 -15.13
N TYR A 155 3.67 -9.31 -16.23
CA TYR A 155 3.32 -10.64 -16.75
C TYR A 155 4.57 -11.47 -17.06
N LYS A 156 5.55 -10.90 -17.78
CA LYS A 156 6.83 -11.57 -18.06
C LYS A 156 7.56 -11.98 -16.78
N ARG A 157 7.59 -11.12 -15.76
CA ARG A 157 8.19 -11.46 -14.45
C ARG A 157 7.46 -12.63 -13.78
N ARG A 158 6.13 -12.65 -13.81
CA ARG A 158 5.32 -13.76 -13.26
C ARG A 158 5.62 -15.07 -13.97
N VAL A 159 5.68 -15.07 -15.30
CA VAL A 159 6.03 -16.25 -16.09
C VAL A 159 7.44 -16.75 -15.75
N GLN A 160 8.42 -15.84 -15.66
CA GLN A 160 9.78 -16.19 -15.28
C GLN A 160 9.86 -16.79 -13.86
N GLN A 161 9.13 -16.22 -12.89
CA GLN A 161 9.06 -16.76 -11.53
C GLN A 161 8.41 -18.14 -11.50
N ALA A 162 7.29 -18.33 -12.20
CA ALA A 162 6.64 -19.64 -12.32
C ALA A 162 7.58 -20.69 -12.93
N ALA A 163 8.33 -20.33 -13.98
CA ALA A 163 9.32 -21.21 -14.59
C ALA A 163 10.47 -21.58 -13.62
N LYS A 164 10.94 -20.64 -12.79
CA LYS A 164 11.95 -20.92 -11.75
C LYS A 164 11.41 -21.88 -10.70
N VAL A 165 10.19 -21.67 -10.22
CA VAL A 165 9.53 -22.54 -9.24
C VAL A 165 9.33 -23.94 -9.82
N ALA A 166 8.86 -24.07 -11.06
CA ALA A 166 8.72 -25.36 -11.73
C ALA A 166 10.06 -26.12 -11.84
N ARG A 167 11.15 -25.41 -12.17
CA ARG A 167 12.50 -26.00 -12.20
C ARG A 167 12.96 -26.49 -10.82
N GLN A 168 12.69 -25.72 -9.77
CA GLN A 168 13.04 -26.12 -8.41
C GLN A 168 12.25 -27.35 -7.98
N LYS A 169 10.93 -27.37 -8.21
CA LYS A 169 10.07 -28.53 -7.92
C LYS A 169 10.55 -29.78 -8.66
N GLY A 170 10.78 -29.67 -9.97
CA GLY A 170 11.29 -30.78 -10.77
C GLY A 170 12.72 -31.21 -10.40
N LYS A 171 13.53 -30.36 -9.75
CA LYS A 171 14.81 -30.79 -9.16
C LYS A 171 14.57 -31.57 -7.87
N THR A 172 13.74 -31.05 -6.97
CA THR A 172 13.41 -31.73 -5.71
C THR A 172 12.74 -33.08 -5.91
N GLU A 173 11.87 -33.21 -6.92
CA GLU A 173 11.22 -34.48 -7.28
C GLU A 173 12.25 -35.48 -7.80
N ARG A 174 13.12 -35.09 -8.74
CA ARG A 174 14.22 -35.94 -9.22
C ARG A 174 15.16 -36.38 -8.11
N ASP A 175 15.54 -35.47 -7.21
CA ASP A 175 16.41 -35.79 -6.08
C ASP A 175 15.70 -36.77 -5.10
N ARG A 176 14.38 -36.66 -4.90
CA ARG A 176 13.59 -37.61 -4.10
C ARG A 176 13.49 -38.97 -4.77
N GLU A 177 13.19 -39.02 -6.06
CA GLU A 177 13.14 -40.26 -6.84
C GLU A 177 14.49 -40.98 -6.85
N GLN A 178 15.59 -40.23 -7.01
CA GLN A 178 16.94 -40.80 -6.95
C GLN A 178 17.26 -41.37 -5.57
N LYS A 179 16.87 -40.68 -4.49
CA LYS A 179 17.03 -41.19 -3.12
C LYS A 179 16.20 -42.46 -2.90
N GLN A 180 14.93 -42.46 -3.29
CA GLN A 180 14.05 -43.64 -3.19
C GLN A 180 14.63 -44.83 -3.97
N ARG A 181 15.07 -44.61 -5.22
CA ARG A 181 15.70 -45.67 -6.02
C ARG A 181 17.01 -46.17 -5.39
N ALA A 182 17.80 -45.30 -4.78
CA ALA A 182 19.02 -45.69 -4.09
C ALA A 182 18.73 -46.51 -2.82
N GLU A 183 17.69 -46.14 -2.06
CA GLU A 183 17.21 -46.87 -0.88
C GLU A 183 16.64 -48.25 -1.28
N GLU A 184 15.82 -48.33 -2.33
CA GLU A 184 15.31 -49.58 -2.89
C GLU A 184 16.45 -50.50 -3.33
N GLN A 185 17.43 -49.96 -4.07
CA GLN A 185 18.61 -50.72 -4.48
C GLN A 185 19.46 -51.16 -3.29
N ALA A 186 19.59 -50.34 -2.24
CA ALA A 186 20.27 -50.70 -1.01
C ALA A 186 19.54 -51.83 -0.28
N ALA A 187 18.21 -51.75 -0.13
CA ALA A 187 17.39 -52.79 0.47
C ALA A 187 17.48 -54.12 -0.32
N GLN A 188 17.42 -54.07 -1.66
CA GLN A 188 17.61 -55.25 -2.50
C GLN A 188 19.01 -55.88 -2.33
N ARG A 189 20.05 -55.06 -2.15
CA ARG A 189 21.41 -55.55 -1.87
C ARG A 189 21.50 -56.23 -0.51
N VAL A 190 20.83 -55.70 0.52
CA VAL A 190 20.77 -56.32 1.86
C VAL A 190 20.05 -57.68 1.79
N LEU A 191 18.87 -57.74 1.18
CA LEU A 191 18.13 -59.00 1.01
C LEU A 191 18.94 -60.05 0.25
N LYS A 192 19.64 -59.67 -0.83
CA LYS A 192 20.53 -60.59 -1.57
C LYS A 192 21.71 -61.06 -0.73
N LYS A 193 22.24 -60.25 0.18
CA LYS A 193 23.31 -60.66 1.10
C LYS A 193 22.78 -61.67 2.12
N GLU A 194 21.63 -61.39 2.73
CA GLU A 194 20.97 -62.30 3.68
C GLU A 194 20.68 -63.67 3.04
N GLN A 195 20.14 -63.70 1.81
CA GLN A 195 19.91 -64.95 1.07
C GLN A 195 21.21 -65.71 0.78
N ARG A 196 22.30 -64.98 0.45
CA ARG A 196 23.61 -65.61 0.25
C ARG A 196 24.14 -66.18 1.54
N GLU A 197 24.06 -65.45 2.65
CA GLU A 197 24.49 -65.92 3.96
C GLU A 197 23.69 -67.15 4.39
N ALA A 198 22.37 -67.15 4.27
CA ALA A 198 21.51 -68.31 4.52
C ALA A 198 21.86 -69.51 3.62
N ALA A 199 22.07 -69.31 2.32
CA ALA A 199 22.48 -70.38 1.43
C ALA A 199 23.90 -70.91 1.77
N THR A 200 24.77 -70.08 2.34
CA THR A 200 26.12 -70.48 2.74
C THR A 200 26.08 -71.28 4.05
N THR A 201 25.23 -70.91 5.01
CA THR A 201 25.01 -71.67 6.24
C THR A 201 24.34 -73.01 5.97
N GLU A 202 23.32 -73.06 5.11
CA GLU A 202 22.69 -74.31 4.66
C GLU A 202 23.71 -75.26 4.02
N LYS A 203 24.51 -74.76 3.06
CA LYS A 203 25.56 -75.57 2.44
C LYS A 203 26.61 -76.06 3.45
N ALA A 204 26.93 -75.26 4.47
CA ALA A 204 27.86 -75.66 5.53
C ALA A 204 27.25 -76.76 6.42
N CYS A 205 25.98 -76.62 6.83
CA CYS A 205 25.21 -77.64 7.55
C CYS A 205 25.10 -78.94 6.73
N ASP A 206 24.79 -78.85 5.44
CA ASP A 206 24.74 -80.01 4.53
C ASP A 206 26.10 -80.71 4.40
N ARG A 207 27.19 -79.95 4.33
CA ARG A 207 28.56 -80.51 4.25
C ARG A 207 28.94 -81.22 5.54
N ALA A 208 28.55 -80.66 6.70
CA ALA A 208 28.73 -81.30 8.00
C ALA A 208 27.89 -82.59 8.11
N ASN A 209 26.65 -82.58 7.63
CA ASN A 209 25.76 -83.74 7.64
C ASN A 209 26.19 -84.84 6.66
N LYS A 210 26.70 -84.48 5.46
CA LYS A 210 27.33 -85.45 4.55
C LYS A 210 28.57 -86.10 5.17
N ARG A 211 29.37 -85.35 5.94
CA ARG A 211 30.54 -85.88 6.63
C ARG A 211 30.14 -86.86 7.74
N SER A 212 29.07 -86.60 8.50
CA SER A 212 28.57 -87.58 9.47
C SER A 212 27.94 -88.81 8.81
N ARG A 213 27.23 -88.63 7.69
CA ARG A 213 26.59 -89.73 6.92
C ARG A 213 27.60 -90.63 6.21
N TRP A 214 28.70 -90.08 5.70
CA TRP A 214 29.82 -90.86 5.15
C TRP A 214 30.58 -91.62 6.26
N SER A 215 30.71 -91.04 7.45
CA SER A 215 31.24 -91.76 8.62
C SER A 215 30.31 -92.88 9.11
N ALA A 216 29.01 -92.82 8.80
CA ALA A 216 28.03 -93.86 9.14
C ALA A 216 27.87 -94.95 8.05
N CYS A 217 28.30 -94.71 6.81
CA CYS A 217 28.25 -95.68 5.70
C CYS A 217 29.66 -95.90 5.12
N GLY A 218 30.45 -96.79 5.73
CA GLY A 218 31.75 -97.19 5.21
C GLY A 218 31.63 -98.11 4.00
N VAL A 219 31.88 -97.60 2.79
CA VAL A 219 32.14 -98.42 1.59
C VAL A 219 33.28 -97.77 0.76
N LEU A 220 34.35 -98.52 0.52
CA LEU A 220 35.54 -98.14 -0.26
C LEU A 220 35.31 -98.39 -1.77
N PRO A 221 35.72 -97.50 -2.70
CA PRO A 221 35.63 -97.77 -4.13
C PRO A 221 36.90 -98.43 -4.69
N SER A 222 36.73 -99.49 -5.47
CA SER A 222 37.78 -100.27 -6.15
C SER A 222 38.47 -99.49 -7.29
N PRO A 223 39.78 -99.73 -7.58
CA PRO A 223 40.51 -98.96 -8.58
C PRO A 223 40.20 -99.44 -10.01
N ARG A 224 40.00 -98.49 -10.94
CA ARG A 224 39.81 -98.76 -12.37
C ARG A 224 41.15 -98.65 -13.12
N PHE A 225 41.46 -99.69 -13.88
CA PHE A 225 42.57 -99.79 -14.84
C PHE A 225 42.54 -98.68 -15.89
N ARG A 226 43.71 -98.12 -16.23
CA ARG A 226 43.94 -97.28 -17.42
C ARG A 226 44.62 -98.11 -18.52
N PRO A 227 44.17 -98.05 -19.78
CA PRO A 227 44.93 -98.61 -20.89
C PRO A 227 45.93 -97.58 -21.42
N THR A 228 47.14 -98.04 -21.68
CA THR A 228 48.19 -97.35 -22.44
C THR A 228 47.85 -97.38 -23.93
N ILE A 229 47.99 -96.24 -24.61
CA ILE A 229 47.99 -96.17 -26.08
C ILE A 229 49.34 -95.59 -26.51
N SER A 230 49.99 -96.34 -27.40
CA SER A 230 51.29 -96.11 -28.02
C SER A 230 51.23 -95.17 -29.22
N SER A 231 52.39 -94.59 -29.57
CA SER A 231 52.81 -94.03 -30.88
C SER A 231 52.14 -92.70 -31.30
N LEU A 232 52.82 -91.70 -31.87
CA LEU A 232 54.01 -91.58 -32.73
C LEU A 232 54.78 -90.31 -32.38
#